data_AF-A0A7S4CAY5-F1
#
_entry.id   AF-A0A7S4CAY5-F1
#
_cell.length_a   1.000
_cell.length_b   1.000
_cell.length_c   1.000
_cell.angle_alpha   90.00
_cell.angle_beta   90.00
_cell.angle_gamma   90.00
#
_symmetry.space_group_name_H-M   'P 1'
#
loop_
_entity.id
_entity.type
_entity.pdbx_description
1 polymer ?
#
loop_
_entity_poly.entity_id
_entity_poly.type
_entity_poly.pdbx_seq_one_letter_code
_entity_poly.pdbx_strand_id
1 'polypeptide(L)'
;GNFYQTHTKSSAQAAEELLRDLPAVLDGVEDWQRAVLHNDLPEWLQDFLVNSPYTFARTGMWWQSGAWRQQESFACDDLEPMQIHQLRSIPMTLFFPRLSESVMRGYAASQRPDGFLAHVLGGGCFGPPPAPSSTHGVFGPLSVELLAVDLWQMVRATNNSALLRDLWPVAQRVLRYRVERARRLGLPEHLSSAYDWFGFTGRSTTTYTTF
;
A
#
# COMPACT_ATOMS: atom_id res chain seq x y z
N GLY A 1 2.89 -14.64 -14.84
CA GLY A 1 1.63 -14.22 -15.49
C GLY A 1 0.80 -13.35 -14.56
N ASN A 2 -0.41 -13.01 -14.98
CA ASN A 2 -1.41 -12.33 -14.16
C ASN A 2 -2.16 -13.32 -13.26
N PHE A 3 -2.68 -12.86 -12.12
CA PHE A 3 -3.36 -13.72 -11.15
C PHE A 3 -4.57 -14.43 -11.74
N TYR A 4 -5.37 -13.78 -12.60
CA TYR A 4 -6.53 -14.43 -13.22
C TYR A 4 -6.19 -15.69 -14.03
N GLN A 5 -4.93 -15.88 -14.45
CA GLN A 5 -4.50 -17.10 -15.16
C GLN A 5 -4.55 -18.36 -14.29
N THR A 6 -4.66 -18.21 -12.95
CA THR A 6 -4.91 -19.35 -12.05
C THR A 6 -6.37 -19.81 -12.07
N HIS A 7 -7.27 -19.00 -12.63
CA HIS A 7 -8.72 -19.23 -12.67
C HIS A 7 -9.21 -19.53 -14.09
N THR A 8 -8.78 -18.73 -15.07
CA THR A 8 -9.23 -18.85 -16.46
C THR A 8 -8.08 -19.12 -17.42
N LYS A 9 -8.31 -19.99 -18.40
CA LYS A 9 -7.32 -20.44 -19.38
C LYS A 9 -7.43 -19.72 -20.73
N SER A 10 -8.53 -19.02 -20.97
CA SER A 10 -8.78 -18.30 -22.23
C SER A 10 -9.77 -17.15 -22.02
N SER A 11 -9.77 -16.19 -22.95
CA SER A 11 -10.75 -15.10 -22.96
C SER A 11 -12.19 -15.61 -23.13
N ALA A 12 -12.39 -16.70 -23.90
CA ALA A 12 -13.69 -17.33 -24.07
C ALA A 12 -14.21 -17.90 -22.75
N GLN A 13 -13.38 -18.65 -22.03
CA GLN A 13 -13.74 -19.19 -20.71
C GLN A 13 -14.06 -18.05 -19.73
N ALA A 14 -13.26 -16.98 -19.70
CA ALA A 14 -13.52 -15.82 -18.84
C ALA A 14 -14.88 -15.17 -19.13
N ALA A 15 -15.25 -15.04 -20.41
CA ALA A 15 -16.53 -14.48 -20.81
C ALA A 15 -17.72 -15.39 -20.43
N GLU A 16 -17.58 -16.70 -20.64
CA GLU A 16 -18.60 -17.69 -20.27
C GLU A 16 -18.82 -17.73 -18.75
N GLU A 17 -17.74 -17.68 -17.95
CA GLU A 17 -17.81 -17.61 -16.50
C GLU A 17 -18.50 -16.34 -16.02
N LEU A 18 -18.12 -15.18 -16.57
CA LEU A 18 -18.76 -13.90 -16.24
C LEU A 18 -20.26 -13.92 -16.60
N LEU A 19 -20.65 -14.41 -17.77
CA LEU A 19 -22.05 -14.43 -18.18
C LEU A 19 -22.91 -15.34 -17.28
N ARG A 20 -22.35 -16.48 -16.88
CA ARG A 20 -23.01 -17.41 -15.95
C ARG A 20 -23.20 -16.78 -14.57
N ASP A 21 -22.19 -16.06 -14.09
CA ASP A 21 -22.15 -15.53 -12.73
C ASP A 21 -22.61 -14.05 -12.66
N LEU A 22 -23.02 -13.46 -13.80
CA LEU A 22 -23.35 -12.04 -13.94
C LEU A 22 -24.39 -11.53 -12.92
N PRO A 23 -25.50 -12.24 -12.65
CA PRO A 23 -26.46 -11.79 -11.64
C PRO A 23 -25.81 -11.63 -10.26
N ALA A 24 -25.01 -12.62 -9.84
CA ALA A 24 -24.32 -12.57 -8.55
C ALA A 24 -23.24 -11.48 -8.49
N VAL A 25 -22.57 -11.19 -9.62
CA VAL A 25 -21.63 -10.08 -9.73
C VAL A 25 -22.35 -8.73 -9.58
N LEU A 26 -23.50 -8.55 -10.25
CA LEU A 26 -24.28 -7.32 -10.15
C LEU A 26 -24.83 -7.12 -8.73
N ASP A 27 -25.40 -8.17 -8.13
CA ASP A 27 -25.87 -8.14 -6.74
C ASP A 27 -24.74 -7.73 -5.79
N GLY A 28 -23.55 -8.33 -5.95
CA GLY A 28 -22.38 -7.99 -5.14
C GLY A 28 -21.92 -6.55 -5.32
N VAL A 29 -21.97 -6.01 -6.56
CA VAL A 29 -21.65 -4.60 -6.84
C VAL A 29 -22.67 -3.67 -6.18
N GLU A 30 -23.96 -3.94 -6.32
CA GLU A 30 -25.01 -3.15 -5.71
C GLU A 30 -24.93 -3.17 -4.18
N ASP A 31 -24.66 -4.32 -3.58
CA ASP A 31 -24.62 -4.49 -2.13
C ASP A 31 -23.58 -3.59 -1.46
N TRP A 32 -22.35 -3.57 -1.96
CA TRP A 32 -21.32 -2.71 -1.36
C TRP A 32 -21.58 -1.23 -1.67
N GLN A 33 -22.05 -0.90 -2.88
CA GLN A 33 -22.37 0.48 -3.25
C GLN A 33 -23.50 1.03 -2.38
N ARG A 34 -24.50 0.20 -2.07
CA ARG A 34 -25.60 0.55 -1.17
C ARG A 34 -25.11 1.03 0.20
N ALA A 35 -24.08 0.40 0.75
CA ALA A 35 -23.49 0.82 2.03
C ALA A 35 -22.88 2.23 1.98
N VAL A 36 -22.41 2.65 0.79
CA VAL A 36 -21.76 3.95 0.57
C VAL A 36 -22.75 5.03 0.12
N LEU A 37 -23.82 4.64 -0.59
CA LEU A 37 -24.80 5.57 -1.16
C LEU A 37 -26.06 5.73 -0.28
N HIS A 38 -26.40 4.76 0.58
CA HIS A 38 -27.56 4.84 1.46
C HIS A 38 -27.15 5.18 2.89
N ASN A 39 -26.74 6.42 3.09
CA ASN A 39 -26.43 7.00 4.39
C ASN A 39 -26.70 8.51 4.38
N ASP A 40 -26.51 9.17 5.52
CA ASP A 40 -26.78 10.60 5.70
C ASP A 40 -25.60 11.53 5.33
N LEU A 41 -24.55 11.00 4.68
CA LEU A 41 -23.44 11.83 4.20
C LEU A 41 -23.90 12.70 3.03
N PRO A 42 -23.24 13.86 2.78
CA PRO A 42 -23.53 14.67 1.60
C PRO A 42 -23.34 13.89 0.29
N GLU A 43 -24.21 14.13 -0.69
CA GLU A 43 -24.20 13.44 -2.01
C GLU A 43 -22.82 13.46 -2.68
N TRP A 44 -22.13 14.60 -2.66
CA TRP A 44 -20.79 14.72 -3.24
C TRP A 44 -19.76 13.79 -2.56
N LEU A 45 -19.92 13.53 -1.26
CA LEU A 45 -19.02 12.65 -0.52
C LEU A 45 -19.35 11.19 -0.81
N GLN A 46 -20.63 10.86 -0.95
CA GLN A 46 -21.06 9.52 -1.39
C GLN A 46 -20.51 9.19 -2.79
N ASP A 47 -20.64 10.13 -3.73
CA ASP A 47 -20.07 10.02 -5.08
C ASP A 47 -18.54 9.87 -5.04
N PHE A 48 -17.86 10.66 -4.22
CA PHE A 48 -16.41 10.51 -4.04
C PHE A 48 -16.03 9.13 -3.49
N LEU A 49 -16.74 8.63 -2.47
CA LEU A 49 -16.44 7.36 -1.82
C LEU A 49 -16.68 6.16 -2.74
N VAL A 50 -17.73 6.18 -3.57
CA VAL A 50 -18.01 5.08 -4.50
C VAL A 50 -17.01 5.06 -5.67
N ASN A 51 -16.53 6.23 -6.11
CA ASN A 51 -15.60 6.32 -7.23
C ASN A 51 -14.13 6.12 -6.82
N SER A 52 -13.71 6.56 -5.63
CA SER A 52 -12.29 6.53 -5.21
C SER A 52 -11.58 5.16 -5.33
N PRO A 53 -12.23 4.01 -5.04
CA PRO A 53 -11.61 2.69 -5.18
C PRO A 53 -11.24 2.30 -6.61
N TYR A 54 -11.71 3.02 -7.64
CA TYR A 54 -11.41 2.70 -9.04
C TYR A 54 -9.90 2.63 -9.34
N THR A 55 -9.07 3.34 -8.56
CA THR A 55 -7.62 3.35 -8.71
C THR A 55 -7.01 1.97 -8.54
N PHE A 56 -7.59 1.12 -7.69
CA PHE A 56 -7.17 -0.27 -7.50
C PHE A 56 -7.25 -1.08 -8.79
N ALA A 57 -8.32 -0.90 -9.57
CA ALA A 57 -8.50 -1.62 -10.83
C ALA A 57 -7.64 -1.02 -11.97
N ARG A 58 -7.36 0.28 -11.92
CA ARG A 58 -6.69 1.00 -13.02
C ARG A 58 -5.18 0.99 -12.97
N THR A 59 -4.62 0.99 -11.76
CA THR A 59 -3.16 1.08 -11.53
C THR A 59 -2.63 -0.10 -10.71
N GLY A 60 -3.53 -1.01 -10.30
CA GLY A 60 -3.20 -2.20 -9.55
C GLY A 60 -2.92 -3.39 -10.45
N MET A 61 -2.06 -4.27 -9.96
CA MET A 61 -1.62 -5.47 -10.65
C MET A 61 -1.58 -6.61 -9.65
N TRP A 62 -2.15 -7.73 -10.08
CA TRP A 62 -2.12 -8.97 -9.33
C TRP A 62 -1.32 -9.99 -10.12
N TRP A 63 -0.17 -10.37 -9.60
CA TRP A 63 0.68 -11.37 -10.22
C TRP A 63 0.22 -12.77 -9.87
N GLN A 64 0.51 -13.71 -10.76
CA GLN A 64 0.26 -15.14 -10.57
C GLN A 64 0.92 -15.72 -9.31
N SER A 65 1.97 -15.09 -8.78
CA SER A 65 2.58 -15.43 -7.49
C SER A 65 1.68 -15.11 -6.28
N GLY A 66 0.55 -14.44 -6.48
CA GLY A 66 -0.31 -13.91 -5.43
C GLY A 66 0.11 -12.53 -4.92
N ALA A 67 1.23 -11.99 -5.38
CA ALA A 67 1.66 -10.64 -5.03
C ALA A 67 0.72 -9.60 -5.64
N TRP A 68 0.30 -8.60 -4.85
CA TRP A 68 -0.47 -7.45 -5.29
C TRP A 68 0.36 -6.18 -5.14
N ARG A 69 0.41 -5.33 -6.18
CA ARG A 69 1.08 -4.03 -6.15
C ARG A 69 0.29 -3.04 -6.98
N GLN A 70 0.46 -1.77 -6.70
CA GLN A 70 -0.17 -0.68 -7.43
C GLN A 70 0.86 0.39 -7.75
N GLN A 71 0.92 0.79 -9.03
CA GLN A 71 1.71 1.94 -9.46
C GLN A 71 1.27 3.19 -8.71
N GLU A 72 2.20 4.11 -8.48
CA GLU A 72 1.90 5.40 -7.88
C GLU A 72 0.84 6.15 -8.68
N SER A 73 1.04 6.28 -9.98
CA SER A 73 0.10 6.92 -10.90
C SER A 73 0.39 6.53 -12.35
N PHE A 74 -0.35 7.09 -13.31
CA PHE A 74 0.00 6.98 -14.74
C PHE A 74 1.23 7.80 -15.13
N ALA A 75 1.63 8.76 -14.30
CA ALA A 75 2.76 9.66 -14.55
C ALA A 75 4.03 9.26 -13.81
N CYS A 76 3.93 8.37 -12.82
CA CYS A 76 5.04 7.85 -12.02
C CYS A 76 4.92 6.32 -11.95
N ASP A 77 5.91 5.61 -12.49
CA ASP A 77 5.89 4.16 -12.63
C ASP A 77 6.47 3.41 -11.41
N ASP A 78 6.69 4.13 -10.32
CA ASP A 78 7.08 3.54 -9.03
C ASP A 78 6.01 2.55 -8.55
N LEU A 79 6.48 1.36 -8.22
CA LEU A 79 5.62 0.23 -7.89
C LEU A 79 5.45 0.13 -6.39
N GLU A 80 4.22 0.36 -5.93
CA GLU A 80 3.85 0.36 -4.52
C GLU A 80 4.79 1.26 -3.70
N PRO A 81 4.67 2.60 -3.76
CA PRO A 81 5.36 3.49 -2.83
C PRO A 81 4.65 3.53 -1.47
N MET A 82 5.40 3.48 -0.36
CA MET A 82 4.80 3.23 0.96
C MET A 82 3.93 4.39 1.46
N GLN A 83 4.39 5.62 1.25
CA GLN A 83 3.66 6.81 1.64
C GLN A 83 2.33 6.95 0.89
N ILE A 84 2.30 6.51 -0.36
CA ILE A 84 1.06 6.49 -1.14
C ILE A 84 0.20 5.32 -0.68
N HIS A 85 0.81 4.18 -0.37
CA HIS A 85 0.12 3.02 0.22
C HIS A 85 -0.66 3.39 1.48
N GLN A 86 -0.05 4.09 2.43
CA GLN A 86 -0.72 4.51 3.67
C GLN A 86 -2.03 5.27 3.40
N LEU A 87 -2.09 6.09 2.36
CA LEU A 87 -3.30 6.85 2.02
C LEU A 87 -4.40 5.96 1.40
N ARG A 88 -4.02 4.87 0.75
CA ARG A 88 -4.96 3.89 0.14
C ARG A 88 -5.23 2.67 1.01
N SER A 89 -4.50 2.49 2.10
CA SER A 89 -4.54 1.27 2.92
C SER A 89 -5.87 1.12 3.64
N ILE A 90 -6.53 2.23 4.00
CA ILE A 90 -7.85 2.22 4.63
C ILE A 90 -8.90 1.55 3.72
N PRO A 91 -9.21 2.10 2.52
CA PRO A 91 -10.18 1.45 1.65
C PRO A 91 -9.75 0.05 1.21
N MET A 92 -8.45 -0.19 0.99
CA MET A 92 -7.97 -1.51 0.63
C MET A 92 -8.16 -2.53 1.76
N THR A 93 -7.96 -2.15 3.02
CA THR A 93 -8.15 -3.04 4.16
C THR A 93 -9.62 -3.36 4.39
N LEU A 94 -10.51 -2.39 4.13
CA LEU A 94 -11.96 -2.57 4.25
C LEU A 94 -12.50 -3.51 3.17
N PHE A 95 -12.15 -3.29 1.90
CA PHE A 95 -12.71 -4.06 0.78
C PHE A 95 -11.89 -5.31 0.43
N PHE A 96 -10.57 -5.24 0.57
CA PHE A 96 -9.63 -6.23 0.05
C PHE A 96 -8.48 -6.54 1.04
N PRO A 97 -8.77 -7.00 2.28
CA PRO A 97 -7.77 -7.15 3.33
C PRO A 97 -6.59 -8.07 2.96
N ARG A 98 -6.82 -9.07 2.08
CA ARG A 98 -5.75 -9.95 1.56
C ARG A 98 -4.78 -9.22 0.63
N LEU A 99 -5.24 -8.20 -0.11
CA LEU A 99 -4.37 -7.39 -0.96
C LEU A 99 -3.50 -6.47 -0.09
N SER A 100 -4.07 -5.84 0.94
CA SER A 100 -3.29 -5.08 1.93
C SER A 100 -2.22 -5.97 2.59
N GLU A 101 -2.58 -7.20 2.97
CA GLU A 101 -1.61 -8.15 3.56
C GLU A 101 -0.47 -8.49 2.57
N SER A 102 -0.79 -8.66 1.30
CA SER A 102 0.19 -8.90 0.24
C SER A 102 1.19 -7.75 0.08
N VAL A 103 0.74 -6.51 0.27
CA VAL A 103 1.63 -5.33 0.27
C VAL A 103 2.52 -5.32 1.50
N MET A 104 1.95 -5.52 2.69
CA MET A 104 2.70 -5.55 3.95
C MET A 104 3.81 -6.60 3.95
N ARG A 105 3.50 -7.80 3.44
CA ARG A 105 4.49 -8.88 3.27
C ARG A 105 5.57 -8.52 2.23
N GLY A 106 5.20 -7.77 1.19
CA GLY A 106 6.15 -7.22 0.22
C GLY A 106 7.19 -6.32 0.86
N TYR A 107 6.77 -5.36 1.68
CA TYR A 107 7.69 -4.50 2.41
C TYR A 107 8.51 -5.23 3.46
N ALA A 108 7.89 -6.16 4.19
CA ALA A 108 8.61 -7.01 5.13
C ALA A 108 9.76 -7.76 4.45
N ALA A 109 9.55 -8.27 3.23
CA ALA A 109 10.60 -8.92 2.44
C ALA A 109 11.70 -7.96 1.95
N SER A 110 11.40 -6.66 1.84
CA SER A 110 12.40 -5.62 1.49
C SER A 110 13.29 -5.20 2.67
N GLN A 111 12.97 -5.65 3.89
CA GLN A 111 13.67 -5.19 5.08
C GLN A 111 15.13 -5.64 5.11
N ARG A 112 16.02 -4.67 5.32
CA ARG A 112 17.45 -4.91 5.52
C ARG A 112 17.77 -5.31 6.97
N PRO A 113 18.94 -5.92 7.24
CA PRO A 113 19.35 -6.30 8.59
C PRO A 113 19.37 -5.15 9.61
N ASP A 114 19.62 -3.92 9.15
CA ASP A 114 19.61 -2.71 9.98
C ASP A 114 18.20 -2.20 10.29
N GLY A 115 17.16 -2.71 9.62
CA GLY A 115 15.77 -2.33 9.80
C GLY A 115 15.25 -1.33 8.77
N PHE A 116 16.07 -0.90 7.81
CA PHE A 116 15.64 -0.08 6.68
C PHE A 116 14.64 -0.82 5.80
N LEU A 117 13.62 -0.10 5.30
CA LEU A 117 12.67 -0.57 4.29
C LEU A 117 12.86 0.17 2.97
N ALA A 118 12.60 -0.53 1.87
CA ALA A 118 12.55 0.12 0.56
C ALA A 118 11.39 1.13 0.50
N HIS A 119 11.60 2.20 -0.25
CA HIS A 119 10.56 3.20 -0.54
C HIS A 119 9.43 2.62 -1.40
N VAL A 120 9.83 1.87 -2.43
CA VAL A 120 8.98 1.23 -3.42
C VAL A 120 9.37 -0.24 -3.53
N LEU A 121 8.44 -1.07 -3.98
CA LEU A 121 8.66 -2.52 -4.18
C LEU A 121 9.10 -2.87 -5.60
N GLY A 122 9.26 -1.87 -6.47
CA GLY A 122 9.83 -1.94 -7.80
C GLY A 122 9.83 -0.54 -8.43
N GLY A 123 10.63 -0.33 -9.47
CA GLY A 123 10.65 0.94 -10.21
C GLY A 123 11.09 0.72 -11.65
N GLY A 124 10.74 1.62 -12.58
CA GLY A 124 11.14 1.51 -13.98
C GLY A 124 10.54 0.27 -14.66
N CYS A 125 9.32 0.34 -15.19
CA CYS A 125 8.66 -0.78 -15.93
C CYS A 125 8.90 -2.18 -15.30
N PHE A 126 8.69 -2.32 -13.98
CA PHE A 126 8.89 -3.57 -13.20
C PHE A 126 10.34 -3.98 -12.90
N GLY A 127 11.28 -3.04 -12.94
CA GLY A 127 12.64 -3.23 -12.44
C GLY A 127 12.70 -3.43 -10.91
N PRO A 128 13.88 -3.86 -10.39
CA PRO A 128 14.08 -4.03 -8.96
C PRO A 128 13.89 -2.70 -8.20
N PRO A 129 13.59 -2.74 -6.89
CA PRO A 129 13.58 -1.55 -6.07
C PRO A 129 14.86 -0.72 -6.25
N PRO A 130 14.77 0.62 -6.34
CA PRO A 130 15.94 1.47 -6.44
C PRO A 130 16.92 1.26 -5.28
N ALA A 131 18.21 1.41 -5.56
CA ALA A 131 19.24 1.30 -4.54
C ALA A 131 19.01 2.32 -3.39
N PRO A 132 19.37 2.00 -2.13
CA PRO A 132 19.25 2.93 -1.00
C PRO A 132 20.01 4.26 -1.16
N SER A 133 21.00 4.30 -2.04
CA SER A 133 21.79 5.50 -2.38
C SER A 133 21.14 6.37 -3.47
N SER A 134 20.06 5.92 -4.09
CA SER A 134 19.30 6.71 -5.07
C SER A 134 18.40 7.73 -4.38
N THR A 135 17.88 8.70 -5.13
CA THR A 135 16.88 9.68 -4.65
C THR A 135 15.71 8.98 -3.95
N HIS A 136 15.24 7.84 -4.48
CA HIS A 136 14.20 7.01 -3.88
C HIS A 136 14.63 6.30 -2.59
N GLY A 137 15.92 6.00 -2.43
CA GLY A 137 16.47 5.41 -1.21
C GLY A 137 16.45 6.35 0.01
N VAL A 138 16.48 7.67 -0.22
CA VAL A 138 16.38 8.70 0.83
C VAL A 138 14.99 8.73 1.49
N PHE A 139 13.98 8.15 0.84
CA PHE A 139 12.63 8.02 1.40
C PHE A 139 12.42 6.75 2.24
N GLY A 140 13.33 5.78 2.19
CA GLY A 140 13.20 4.56 3.00
C GLY A 140 13.02 4.79 4.52
N PRO A 141 13.58 5.85 5.14
CA PRO A 141 13.29 6.20 6.53
C PRO A 141 11.84 6.66 6.80
N LEU A 142 11.09 7.13 5.78
CA LEU A 142 9.66 7.41 5.89
C LEU A 142 8.87 6.10 5.88
N SER A 143 9.18 5.18 4.96
CA SER A 143 8.52 3.88 4.83
C SER A 143 8.53 3.05 6.12
N VAL A 144 9.55 3.28 6.94
CA VAL A 144 9.74 2.64 8.25
C VAL A 144 8.57 2.94 9.20
N GLU A 145 8.24 4.21 9.45
CA GLU A 145 7.14 4.56 10.36
C GLU A 145 5.80 4.07 9.84
N LEU A 146 5.61 4.19 8.52
CA LEU A 146 4.36 3.87 7.88
C LEU A 146 4.02 2.38 7.96
N LEU A 147 5.01 1.47 7.82
CA LEU A 147 4.76 0.04 7.99
C LEU A 147 4.18 -0.29 9.37
N ALA A 148 4.73 0.30 10.44
CA ALA A 148 4.29 0.00 11.79
C ALA A 148 2.87 0.51 12.06
N VAL A 149 2.57 1.74 11.60
CA VAL A 149 1.23 2.34 11.69
C VAL A 149 0.23 1.51 10.90
N ASP A 150 0.57 1.15 9.65
CA ASP A 150 -0.35 0.46 8.77
C ASP A 150 -0.62 -0.99 9.20
N LEU A 151 0.41 -1.69 9.71
CA LEU A 151 0.25 -2.99 10.36
C LEU A 151 -0.74 -2.91 11.53
N TRP A 152 -0.59 -1.89 12.37
CA TRP A 152 -1.49 -1.70 13.50
C TRP A 152 -2.93 -1.41 13.05
N GLN A 153 -3.12 -0.51 12.08
CA GLN A 153 -4.44 -0.19 11.53
C GLN A 153 -5.11 -1.43 10.93
N MET A 154 -4.37 -2.19 10.11
CA MET A 154 -4.86 -3.43 9.51
C MET A 154 -5.28 -4.47 10.55
N VAL A 155 -4.43 -4.73 11.55
CA VAL A 155 -4.70 -5.73 12.60
C VAL A 155 -5.92 -5.30 13.41
N ARG A 156 -6.08 -4.01 13.69
CA ARG A 156 -7.24 -3.47 14.40
C ARG A 156 -8.53 -3.60 13.58
N ALA A 157 -8.48 -3.35 12.28
CA ALA A 157 -9.63 -3.44 11.39
C ALA A 157 -10.07 -4.90 11.13
N THR A 158 -9.11 -5.82 11.05
CA THR A 158 -9.37 -7.22 10.63
C THR A 158 -9.32 -8.23 11.77
N ASN A 159 -8.93 -7.81 12.97
CA ASN A 159 -8.63 -8.68 14.11
C ASN A 159 -7.60 -9.80 13.79
N ASN A 160 -6.72 -9.56 12.81
CA ASN A 160 -5.77 -10.56 12.32
C ASN A 160 -4.52 -10.67 13.21
N SER A 161 -4.69 -11.35 14.35
CA SER A 161 -3.60 -11.59 15.30
C SER A 161 -2.46 -12.46 14.73
N ALA A 162 -2.74 -13.28 13.72
CA ALA A 162 -1.71 -14.08 13.05
C ALA A 162 -0.74 -13.18 12.27
N LEU A 163 -1.28 -12.26 11.45
CA LEU A 163 -0.49 -11.28 10.73
C LEU A 163 0.37 -10.43 11.68
N LEU A 164 -0.19 -10.01 12.82
CA LEU A 164 0.58 -9.28 13.83
C LEU A 164 1.78 -10.11 14.30
N ARG A 165 1.57 -11.38 14.69
CA ARG A 165 2.67 -12.24 15.17
C ARG A 165 3.74 -12.43 14.09
N ASP A 166 3.33 -12.62 12.85
CA ASP A 166 4.23 -12.82 11.72
C ASP A 166 5.09 -11.58 11.45
N LEU A 167 4.49 -10.39 11.45
CA LEU A 167 5.16 -9.15 11.06
C LEU A 167 5.70 -8.34 12.25
N TRP A 168 5.41 -8.74 13.49
CA TRP A 168 5.91 -8.06 14.69
C TRP A 168 7.44 -7.94 14.73
N PRO A 169 8.24 -9.00 14.44
CA PRO A 169 9.69 -8.88 14.43
C PRO A 169 10.20 -7.86 13.40
N VAL A 170 9.50 -7.74 12.26
CA VAL A 170 9.81 -6.77 11.21
C VAL A 170 9.54 -5.36 11.73
N ALA A 171 8.33 -5.12 12.27
CA ALA A 171 7.95 -3.84 12.86
C ALA A 171 8.89 -3.40 13.99
N GLN A 172 9.34 -4.33 14.85
CA GLN A 172 10.30 -4.01 15.91
C GLN A 172 11.65 -3.52 15.37
N ARG A 173 12.19 -4.17 14.32
CA ARG A 173 13.46 -3.76 13.71
C ARG A 173 13.35 -2.40 13.03
N VAL A 174 12.25 -2.17 12.33
CA VAL A 174 11.87 -0.87 11.75
C VAL A 174 11.87 0.22 12.83
N LEU A 175 11.16 0.03 13.93
CA LEU A 175 11.09 1.02 15.00
C LEU A 175 12.45 1.25 15.67
N ARG A 176 13.28 0.21 15.85
CA ARG A 176 14.65 0.36 16.37
C ARG A 176 15.53 1.17 15.42
N TYR A 177 15.48 0.89 14.12
CA TYR A 177 16.18 1.67 13.11
C TYR A 177 15.81 3.16 13.19
N ARG A 178 14.52 3.44 13.43
CA ARG A 178 14.03 4.80 13.59
C ARG A 178 14.59 5.49 14.84
N VAL A 179 14.46 4.84 16.00
CA VAL A 179 14.96 5.36 17.28
C VAL A 179 16.47 5.64 17.21
N GLU A 180 17.23 4.77 16.56
CA GLU A 180 18.67 4.95 16.36
C GLU A 180 18.99 6.25 15.59
N ARG A 181 18.27 6.51 14.50
CA ARG A 181 18.49 7.70 13.67
C ARG A 181 17.99 9.00 14.32
N ALA A 182 17.02 8.90 15.23
CA ALA A 182 16.53 10.04 16.00
C ALA A 182 17.35 10.30 17.28
N ARG A 183 18.38 9.50 17.58
CA ARG A 183 19.07 9.53 18.88
C ARG A 183 19.60 10.91 19.27
N ARG A 184 20.11 11.69 18.32
CA ARG A 184 20.81 12.95 18.63
C ARG A 184 19.84 14.06 19.04
N LEU A 185 18.70 14.21 18.35
CA LEU A 185 17.72 15.26 18.65
C LEU A 185 16.46 14.76 19.37
N GLY A 186 16.29 13.45 19.55
CA GLY A 186 15.01 12.86 19.94
C GLY A 186 13.93 13.00 18.86
N LEU A 187 14.31 13.57 17.72
CA LEU A 187 13.49 13.78 16.55
C LEU A 187 14.23 13.24 15.34
N PRO A 188 13.49 12.79 14.32
CA PRO A 188 14.11 12.40 13.07
C PRO A 188 14.78 13.56 12.35
N GLU A 189 15.93 13.29 11.74
CA GLU A 189 16.76 14.32 11.10
C GLU A 189 16.92 14.08 9.60
N HIS A 190 17.00 15.17 8.84
CA HIS A 190 17.31 15.15 7.40
C HIS A 190 16.42 14.18 6.59
N LEU A 191 15.14 14.13 6.94
CA LEU A 191 14.22 13.21 6.30
C LEU A 191 13.67 13.73 4.99
N SER A 192 13.56 12.80 4.03
CA SER A 192 12.59 12.95 2.95
C SER A 192 11.18 12.66 3.46
N SER A 193 10.19 13.31 2.86
CA SER A 193 8.77 13.11 3.13
C SER A 193 8.03 12.88 1.81
N ALA A 194 6.75 12.54 1.85
CA ALA A 194 5.91 12.48 0.63
C ALA A 194 5.88 13.81 -0.14
N TYR A 195 6.21 14.93 0.51
CA TYR A 195 6.36 16.26 -0.08
C TYR A 195 7.80 16.50 -0.57
N ASP A 196 8.24 15.68 -1.51
CA ASP A 196 9.60 15.67 -2.03
C ASP A 196 10.03 16.97 -2.73
N TRP A 197 9.09 17.69 -3.35
CA TRP A 197 9.34 18.97 -4.02
C TRP A 197 9.72 20.11 -3.07
N PHE A 198 9.50 19.95 -1.77
CA PHE A 198 9.74 21.00 -0.77
C PHE A 198 11.17 21.01 -0.22
N GLY A 199 12.03 20.07 -0.63
CA GLY A 199 13.45 20.07 -0.31
C GLY A 199 13.77 19.92 1.19
N PHE A 200 12.94 19.18 1.94
CA PHE A 200 13.12 19.02 3.39
C PHE A 200 14.40 18.30 3.80
N THR A 201 15.03 17.55 2.90
CA THR A 201 16.34 16.91 3.12
C THR A 201 17.44 17.93 3.48
N GLY A 202 17.31 19.18 3.01
CA GLY A 202 18.21 20.28 3.38
C GLY A 202 18.01 20.84 4.79
N ARG A 203 16.99 20.39 5.54
CA ARG A 203 16.67 20.87 6.89
C ARG A 203 17.08 19.85 7.94
N SER A 204 17.57 20.34 9.08
CA SER A 204 17.95 19.48 10.22
C SER A 204 16.75 18.80 10.87
N THR A 205 15.58 19.45 10.87
CA THR A 205 14.31 18.93 11.40
C THR A 205 13.15 19.34 10.50
N THR A 206 12.10 18.52 10.43
CA THR A 206 10.87 18.80 9.69
C THR A 206 9.65 18.27 10.45
N THR A 207 8.53 18.99 10.39
CA THR A 207 7.24 18.59 10.97
C THR A 207 6.33 17.87 9.96
N TYR A 208 6.76 17.72 8.71
CA TYR A 208 5.98 17.14 7.61
C TYR A 208 6.22 15.63 7.41
N THR A 209 6.76 14.95 8.42
CA THR A 209 6.70 13.50 8.48
C THR A 209 5.26 13.11 8.80
N THR A 210 4.62 12.36 7.92
CA THR A 210 3.27 11.85 8.15
C THR A 210 3.18 11.17 9.52
N PHE A 211 2.15 11.54 10.30
CA PHE A 211 1.77 10.85 11.53
C PHE A 211 1.21 9.45 11.22
#